data_AF-A0A969F622-F1
#
_entry.id   AF-A0A969F622-F1
#
_cell.length_a   1.000
_cell.length_b   1.000
_cell.length_c   1.000
_cell.angle_alpha   90.00
_cell.angle_beta   90.00
_cell.angle_gamma   90.00
#
_symmetry.space_group_name_H-M   'P 1'
#
loop_
_entity.id
_entity.type
_entity.pdbx_description
1 polymer ?
#
loop_
_entity_poly.entity_id
_entity_poly.type
_entity_poly.pdbx_seq_one_letter_code
_entity_poly.pdbx_strand_id
1 'polypeptide(L)'
;MRYKPIRRRADVPALLEEFARTLWEELDYELEASNLERFADLYAHNERVYIPAVYRQHSTRRVIVLENVEGLKITDIEGMEALGINPKEVAETLLDCYFQQIFQEGFFHADPHPGNLFVRPRTDLPWAIADNGDAPPLLARPFWLTFVDFGMVGHVPDL
;
A
#
# COMPACT_ATOMS: atom_id res chain seq x y z
N MET A 1 -32.49 -4.54 16.40
CA MET A 1 -32.31 -3.13 16.79
C MET A 1 -33.65 -2.38 16.76
N ARG A 2 -34.00 -1.60 17.80
CA ARG A 2 -35.34 -1.00 18.01
C ARG A 2 -35.56 0.39 17.35
N TYR A 3 -34.57 0.94 16.67
CA TYR A 3 -34.63 2.31 16.11
C TYR A 3 -34.99 2.29 14.61
N LYS A 4 -36.23 2.70 14.28
CA LYS A 4 -36.83 2.60 12.93
C LYS A 4 -36.08 3.33 11.80
N PRO A 5 -35.46 4.52 12.00
CA PRO A 5 -34.78 5.24 10.92
C PRO A 5 -33.53 4.53 10.36
N ILE A 6 -32.78 3.83 11.22
CA ILE A 6 -31.52 3.16 10.84
C ILE A 6 -31.81 1.85 10.11
N ARG A 7 -32.78 1.05 10.60
CA ARG A 7 -33.16 -0.25 10.02
C ARG A 7 -33.69 -0.17 8.57
N ARG A 8 -34.09 1.02 8.11
CA ARG A 8 -34.60 1.24 6.74
C ARG A 8 -33.50 1.59 5.74
N ARG A 9 -32.28 1.91 6.21
CA ARG A 9 -31.18 2.42 5.37
C ARG A 9 -29.89 1.62 5.49
N ALA A 10 -29.77 0.76 6.49
CA ALA A 10 -28.62 -0.09 6.71
C ALA A 10 -29.04 -1.42 7.33
N ASP A 11 -28.45 -2.51 6.84
CA ASP A 11 -28.52 -3.82 7.49
C ASP A 11 -27.50 -3.85 8.63
N VAL A 12 -27.94 -3.42 9.81
CA VAL A 12 -27.07 -3.29 11.00
C VAL A 12 -26.50 -4.64 11.46
N PRO A 13 -27.25 -5.77 11.47
CA PRO A 13 -26.67 -7.09 11.69
C PRO A 13 -25.53 -7.41 10.73
N ALA A 14 -25.74 -7.24 9.42
CA ALA A 14 -24.70 -7.49 8.43
C ALA A 14 -23.47 -6.61 8.67
N LEU A 15 -23.65 -5.30 8.90
CA LEU A 15 -22.54 -4.40 9.23
C LEU A 15 -21.76 -4.80 10.48
N LEU A 16 -22.46 -5.31 11.51
CA LEU A 16 -21.82 -5.75 12.74
C LEU A 16 -21.02 -7.05 12.53
N GLU A 17 -21.54 -7.97 11.72
CA GLU A 17 -20.84 -9.20 11.33
C GLU A 17 -19.58 -8.88 10.52
N GLU A 18 -19.67 -7.99 9.54
CA GLU A 18 -18.53 -7.52 8.76
C GLU A 18 -17.48 -6.85 9.65
N PHE A 19 -17.89 -5.93 10.52
CA PHE A 19 -16.99 -5.24 11.45
C PHE A 19 -16.28 -6.22 12.40
N ALA A 20 -17.02 -7.19 12.95
CA ALA A 20 -16.43 -8.21 13.82
C ALA A 20 -15.42 -9.07 13.06
N ARG A 21 -15.72 -9.46 11.82
CA ARG A 21 -14.79 -10.24 10.98
C ARG A 21 -13.50 -9.46 10.70
N THR A 22 -13.61 -8.21 10.23
CA THR A 22 -12.44 -7.35 9.97
C THR A 22 -11.60 -7.16 11.22
N LEU A 23 -12.20 -6.90 12.39
CA LEU A 23 -11.45 -6.77 13.64
C LEU A 23 -10.66 -8.04 14.01
N TRP A 24 -11.20 -9.23 13.73
CA TRP A 24 -10.48 -10.47 14.01
C TRP A 24 -9.33 -10.72 13.04
N GLU A 25 -9.48 -10.33 11.78
CA GLU A 25 -8.43 -10.38 10.76
C GLU A 25 -7.28 -9.42 11.10
N GLU A 26 -7.62 -8.19 11.52
CA GLU A 26 -6.66 -7.16 11.97
C GLU A 26 -5.86 -7.54 13.22
N LEU A 27 -6.38 -8.43 14.06
CA LEU A 27 -5.70 -8.91 15.27
C LEU A 27 -4.77 -10.11 15.02
N ASP A 28 -4.63 -10.55 13.77
CA ASP A 28 -3.81 -11.69 13.38
C ASP A 28 -2.63 -11.27 12.50
N TYR A 29 -1.52 -10.91 13.15
CA TYR A 29 -0.32 -10.50 12.43
C TYR A 29 0.41 -11.63 11.70
N GLU A 30 0.02 -12.90 11.92
CA GLU A 30 0.52 -14.00 11.07
C GLU A 30 -0.16 -13.97 9.70
N LEU A 31 -1.42 -13.54 9.64
CA LEU A 31 -2.15 -13.29 8.39
C LEU A 31 -1.55 -12.09 7.65
N GLU A 32 -1.34 -10.96 8.34
CA GLU A 32 -0.71 -9.78 7.76
C GLU A 32 0.68 -10.10 7.17
N ALA A 33 1.52 -10.83 7.92
CA ALA A 33 2.82 -11.28 7.43
C ALA A 33 2.72 -12.13 6.15
N SER A 34 1.67 -12.96 6.04
CA SER A 34 1.45 -13.80 4.86
C SER A 34 0.94 -12.99 3.67
N ASN A 35 0.09 -11.99 3.92
CA ASN A 35 -0.36 -11.05 2.90
C ASN A 35 0.84 -10.26 2.33
N LEU A 36 1.69 -9.74 3.22
CA LEU A 36 2.87 -8.99 2.84
C LEU A 36 3.83 -9.83 1.99
N GLU A 37 4.12 -11.07 2.37
CA GLU A 37 4.97 -11.98 1.56
C GLU A 37 4.35 -12.23 0.18
N ARG A 38 3.04 -12.40 0.09
CA ARG A 38 2.33 -12.52 -1.20
C ARG A 38 2.47 -11.26 -2.05
N PHE A 39 2.38 -10.07 -1.45
CA PHE A 39 2.64 -8.82 -2.16
C PHE A 39 4.10 -8.69 -2.61
N ALA A 40 5.04 -9.16 -1.79
CA ALA A 40 6.46 -9.20 -2.16
C ALA A 40 6.69 -10.06 -3.41
N ASP A 41 6.02 -11.22 -3.50
CA ASP A 41 6.07 -12.08 -4.69
C ASP A 41 5.43 -11.40 -5.92
N LEU A 42 4.26 -10.77 -5.75
CA LEU A 42 3.55 -10.04 -6.81
C LEU A 42 4.40 -8.90 -7.40
N TYR A 43 5.17 -8.22 -6.55
CA TYR A 43 6.02 -7.10 -6.95
C TYR A 43 7.50 -7.46 -7.16
N ALA A 44 7.89 -8.74 -7.11
CA ALA A 44 9.28 -9.18 -7.22
C ALA A 44 10.01 -8.72 -8.49
N HIS A 45 9.26 -8.41 -9.56
CA HIS A 45 9.78 -7.92 -10.84
C HIS A 45 9.41 -6.45 -11.12
N ASN A 46 8.78 -5.76 -10.18
CA ASN A 46 8.42 -4.35 -10.32
C ASN A 46 9.52 -3.47 -9.71
N GLU A 47 10.21 -2.70 -10.54
CA GLU A 47 11.29 -1.81 -10.10
C GLU A 47 10.80 -0.58 -9.32
N ARG A 48 9.51 -0.25 -9.34
CA ARG A 48 8.97 0.97 -8.71
C ARG A 48 8.37 0.71 -7.33
N VAL A 49 8.10 -0.53 -6.97
CA VAL A 49 7.47 -0.92 -5.71
C VAL A 49 8.44 -1.72 -4.86
N TYR A 50 8.49 -1.42 -3.58
CA TYR A 50 9.26 -2.18 -2.62
C TYR A 50 8.35 -2.67 -1.49
N ILE A 51 8.51 -3.94 -1.12
CA ILE A 51 7.77 -4.53 0.00
C ILE A 51 8.83 -4.95 1.02
N PRO A 52 8.77 -4.47 2.27
CA PRO A 52 9.78 -4.78 3.29
C PRO A 52 9.79 -6.28 3.58
N ALA A 53 10.95 -6.86 3.91
CA ALA A 53 10.98 -8.26 4.33
C ALA A 53 10.30 -8.48 5.70
N VAL A 54 9.61 -9.61 5.87
CA VAL A 54 9.10 -10.06 7.18
C VAL A 54 10.14 -10.93 7.87
N TYR A 55 10.48 -10.60 9.13
CA TYR A 55 11.30 -11.45 9.96
C TYR A 55 10.43 -12.46 10.73
N ARG A 56 9.98 -13.52 10.04
CA ARG A 56 9.07 -14.55 10.59
C ARG A 56 9.51 -15.14 11.94
N GLN A 57 10.82 -15.28 12.16
CA GLN A 57 11.38 -15.81 13.41
C GLN A 57 11.20 -14.86 14.62
N HIS A 58 10.91 -13.59 14.35
CA HIS A 58 10.65 -12.55 15.35
C HIS A 58 9.20 -12.09 15.37
N SER A 59 8.36 -12.64 14.48
CA SER A 59 6.93 -12.33 14.38
C SER A 59 6.09 -13.42 15.07
N THR A 60 4.94 -13.00 15.58
CA THR A 60 3.91 -13.84 16.20
C THR A 60 2.55 -13.28 15.82
N ARG A 61 1.46 -13.98 16.13
CA ARG A 61 0.09 -13.48 16.00
C ARG A 61 -0.16 -12.05 16.56
N ARG A 62 0.64 -11.58 17.53
CA ARG A 62 0.44 -10.27 18.20
C ARG A 62 1.56 -9.26 17.96
N VAL A 63 2.64 -9.65 17.31
CA VAL A 63 3.76 -8.75 16.98
C VAL A 63 4.29 -9.12 15.60
N ILE A 64 4.36 -8.16 14.69
CA ILE A 64 5.05 -8.31 13.40
C ILE A 64 6.36 -7.53 13.41
N VAL A 65 7.42 -8.13 12.87
CA VAL A 65 8.73 -7.49 12.72
C VAL A 65 9.08 -7.44 11.24
N LEU A 66 9.24 -6.22 10.73
CA LEU A 66 9.53 -5.92 9.33
C LEU A 66 10.92 -5.31 9.16
N GLU A 67 11.44 -5.36 7.95
CA GLU A 67 12.57 -4.55 7.53
C GLU A 67 12.30 -3.07 7.76
N ASN A 68 13.29 -2.39 8.33
CA ASN A 68 13.24 -0.95 8.47
C ASN A 68 13.49 -0.29 7.11
N VAL A 69 12.40 0.13 6.48
CA VAL A 69 12.37 0.83 5.20
C VAL A 69 12.36 2.34 5.44
N GLU A 70 13.53 2.90 5.74
CA GLU A 70 13.69 4.35 5.88
C GLU A 70 13.11 5.09 4.67
N GLY A 71 12.17 6.01 4.86
CA GLY A 71 11.54 6.72 3.75
C GLY A 71 10.77 7.96 4.20
N LEU A 72 10.51 8.84 3.25
CA LEU A 72 9.60 9.96 3.44
C LEU A 72 8.16 9.45 3.44
N LYS A 73 7.29 10.04 4.26
CA LYS A 73 5.86 9.77 4.13
C LYS A 73 5.39 10.23 2.75
N ILE A 74 4.47 9.50 2.12
CA ILE A 74 3.91 9.89 0.81
C ILE A 74 3.26 11.29 0.82
N THR A 75 2.86 11.78 2.00
CA THR A 75 2.28 13.11 2.19
C THR A 75 3.32 14.24 2.27
N ASP A 76 4.61 13.93 2.36
CA ASP A 76 5.70 14.91 2.46
C ASP A 76 6.15 15.38 1.07
N ILE A 77 5.31 16.21 0.46
CA ILE A 77 5.53 16.75 -0.89
C ILE A 77 6.81 17.59 -0.95
N GLU A 78 7.01 18.48 0.02
CA GLU A 78 8.19 19.35 0.08
C GLU A 78 9.48 18.53 0.23
N GLY A 79 9.48 17.49 1.06
CA GLY A 79 10.61 16.56 1.20
C GLY A 79 10.90 15.80 -0.10
N MET A 80 9.87 15.36 -0.83
CA MET A 80 10.05 14.70 -2.12
C MET A 80 10.66 15.65 -3.16
N GLU A 81 10.14 16.86 -3.28
CA GLU A 81 10.66 17.88 -4.20
C GLU A 81 12.11 18.24 -3.87
N ALA A 82 12.45 18.38 -2.59
CA ALA A 82 13.82 18.63 -2.13
C ALA A 82 14.80 17.50 -2.49
N LEU A 83 14.32 16.26 -2.61
CA LEU A 83 15.11 15.10 -3.05
C LEU A 83 15.11 14.92 -4.58
N GLY A 84 14.42 15.79 -5.32
CA GLY A 84 14.26 15.68 -6.78
C GLY A 84 13.30 14.57 -7.21
N ILE A 85 12.43 14.10 -6.32
CA ILE A 85 11.40 13.10 -6.61
C ILE A 85 10.13 13.85 -7.05
N ASN A 86 9.55 13.49 -8.18
CA ASN A 86 8.34 14.12 -8.69
C ASN A 86 7.10 13.53 -7.98
N PRO A 87 6.35 14.31 -7.18
CA PRO A 87 5.15 13.81 -6.49
C PRO A 87 4.07 13.30 -7.45
N LYS A 88 4.02 13.83 -8.68
CA LYS A 88 3.08 13.36 -9.71
C LYS A 88 3.39 11.92 -10.14
N GLU A 89 4.66 11.59 -10.37
CA GLU A 89 5.08 10.23 -10.75
C GLU A 89 4.83 9.23 -9.61
N VAL A 90 4.97 9.67 -8.36
CA VAL A 90 4.62 8.86 -7.18
C VAL A 90 3.13 8.54 -7.19
N ALA A 91 2.27 9.54 -7.43
CA ALA A 91 0.83 9.34 -7.49
C ALA A 91 0.40 8.44 -8.66
N GLU A 92 1.01 8.60 -9.83
CA GLU A 92 0.80 7.72 -10.99
C GLU A 92 1.23 6.29 -10.69
N THR A 93 2.40 6.11 -10.08
CA THR A 93 2.89 4.78 -9.66
C THR A 93 1.94 4.14 -8.66
N LEU A 94 1.44 4.89 -7.68
CA LEU A 94 0.45 4.40 -6.71
C LEU A 94 -0.82 3.92 -7.40
N LEU A 95 -1.34 4.72 -8.35
CA LEU A 95 -2.55 4.37 -9.09
C LEU A 95 -2.34 3.11 -9.96
N ASP A 96 -1.21 3.03 -10.66
CA ASP A 96 -0.84 1.85 -11.46
C ASP A 96 -0.78 0.59 -10.59
N CYS A 97 -0.24 0.70 -9.36
CA CYS A 97 -0.21 -0.40 -8.40
C CYS A 97 -1.62 -0.88 -8.06
N TYR A 98 -2.53 0.03 -7.72
CA TYR A 98 -3.92 -0.34 -7.41
C TYR A 98 -4.65 -0.94 -8.61
N PHE A 99 -4.43 -0.41 -9.81
CA PHE A 99 -5.02 -0.98 -11.02
C PHE A 99 -4.51 -2.38 -11.31
N GLN A 100 -3.20 -2.64 -11.14
CA GLN A 100 -2.66 -3.98 -11.26
C GLN A 100 -3.31 -4.93 -10.23
N GLN A 101 -3.31 -4.53 -8.95
CA GLN A 101 -3.89 -5.32 -7.87
C GLN A 101 -5.36 -5.71 -8.10
N ILE A 102 -6.18 -4.76 -8.54
CA ILE A 102 -7.62 -4.95 -8.71
C ILE A 102 -7.94 -5.67 -10.03
N PHE A 103 -7.37 -5.21 -11.15
CA PHE A 103 -7.80 -5.63 -12.49
C PHE A 103 -6.97 -6.75 -13.10
N GLN A 104 -5.77 -7.03 -12.57
CA GLN A 104 -4.91 -8.09 -13.09
C GLN A 104 -4.78 -9.23 -12.08
N GLU A 105 -4.59 -8.91 -10.80
CA GLU A 105 -4.25 -9.89 -9.77
C GLU A 105 -5.48 -10.37 -8.98
N GLY A 106 -6.57 -9.60 -8.99
CA GLY A 106 -7.77 -9.86 -8.19
C GLY A 106 -7.49 -9.90 -6.68
N PHE A 107 -6.33 -9.40 -6.24
CA PHE A 107 -5.85 -9.35 -4.86
C PHE A 107 -5.27 -7.96 -4.60
N PHE A 108 -5.91 -7.21 -3.70
CA PHE A 108 -5.60 -5.80 -3.52
C PHE A 108 -5.51 -5.39 -2.06
N HIS A 109 -4.72 -4.37 -1.81
CA HIS A 109 -4.59 -3.73 -0.52
C HIS A 109 -5.82 -2.87 -0.26
N ALA A 110 -6.55 -3.17 0.82
CA ALA A 110 -7.84 -2.55 1.09
C ALA A 110 -7.75 -1.33 2.01
N ASP A 111 -6.55 -1.00 2.54
CA ASP A 111 -6.33 0.21 3.35
C ASP A 111 -5.18 1.12 2.86
N PRO A 112 -5.37 1.90 1.77
CA PRO A 112 -4.35 2.82 1.25
C PRO A 112 -3.98 3.99 2.17
N HIS A 113 -4.18 3.88 3.49
CA HIS A 113 -3.96 4.99 4.40
C HIS A 113 -2.56 5.59 4.19
N PRO A 114 -2.45 6.92 3.92
CA PRO A 114 -1.17 7.54 3.59
C PRO A 114 -0.08 7.36 4.66
N GLY A 115 -0.46 7.02 5.89
CA GLY A 115 0.48 6.70 6.97
C GLY A 115 1.29 5.41 6.74
N ASN A 116 0.82 4.52 5.87
CA ASN A 116 1.44 3.23 5.57
C ASN A 116 2.23 3.24 4.25
N LEU A 117 2.32 4.41 3.61
CA LEU A 117 2.95 4.59 2.31
C LEU A 117 4.18 5.49 2.45
N PHE A 118 5.31 4.95 2.00
CA PHE A 118 6.60 5.62 2.07
C PHE A 118 7.24 5.72 0.70
N VAL A 119 8.01 6.79 0.51
CA VAL A 119 8.75 7.07 -0.71
C VAL A 119 10.23 7.16 -0.36
N ARG A 120 11.05 6.37 -1.04
CA ARG A 120 12.49 6.35 -0.83
C ARG A 120 13.24 6.57 -2.14
N PRO A 121 14.23 7.47 -2.19
CA PRO A 121 15.05 7.61 -3.39
C PRO A 121 15.83 6.33 -3.68
N ARG A 122 15.88 5.95 -4.95
CA ARG A 122 16.81 4.94 -5.45
C ARG A 122 18.18 5.58 -5.69
N THR A 123 19.23 4.84 -5.34
CA THR A 123 20.63 5.24 -5.54
C THR A 123 21.34 4.37 -6.56
N ASP A 124 20.71 3.27 -6.95
CA ASP A 124 21.21 2.28 -7.90
C ASP A 124 20.83 2.57 -9.36
N LEU A 125 19.89 3.50 -9.59
CA LEU A 125 19.48 3.96 -10.91
C LEU A 125 19.92 5.42 -11.17
N PRO A 126 20.31 5.76 -12.40
CA PRO A 126 20.61 7.14 -12.78
C PRO A 126 19.34 8.00 -12.76
N TRP A 127 19.51 9.31 -12.65
CA TRP A 127 18.40 10.25 -12.75
C TRP A 127 17.74 10.13 -14.13
N ALA A 128 16.41 10.11 -14.15
CA ALA A 128 15.62 10.00 -15.36
C ALA A 128 15.14 11.38 -15.81
N ILE A 129 14.72 11.49 -17.08
CA ILE A 129 13.99 12.66 -17.55
C ILE A 129 12.50 12.39 -17.31
N ALA A 130 11.88 13.18 -16.43
CA ALA A 130 10.45 13.16 -16.20
C ALA A 130 9.72 13.91 -17.31
N ASP A 131 8.65 13.29 -17.81
CA ASP A 131 7.68 13.97 -18.68
C ASP A 131 6.75 14.83 -17.82
N ASN A 132 6.89 16.15 -17.91
CA ASN A 132 6.04 17.12 -17.23
C ASN A 132 4.93 17.68 -18.14
N GLY A 133 4.59 16.99 -19.23
CA GLY A 133 3.62 17.47 -20.21
C GLY A 133 4.12 18.73 -20.91
N ASP A 134 3.39 19.85 -20.75
CA ASP A 134 3.74 21.13 -21.41
C ASP A 134 4.90 21.88 -20.73
N ALA A 135 5.31 21.47 -19.53
CA ALA A 135 6.44 22.07 -18.83
C ALA A 135 7.77 21.43 -19.27
N PRO A 136 8.91 22.14 -19.14
CA PRO A 136 10.20 21.59 -19.49
C PRO A 136 10.47 20.26 -18.76
N PRO A 137 11.06 19.27 -19.45
CA PRO A 137 11.47 18.03 -18.80
C PRO A 137 12.38 18.33 -17.62
N LEU A 138 12.03 17.78 -16.45
CA LEU A 138 12.86 17.88 -15.26
C LEU A 138 13.65 16.59 -15.10
N LEU A 139 14.85 16.70 -14.54
CA LEU A 139 15.53 15.52 -14.01
C LEU A 139 14.75 15.04 -12.79
N ALA A 140 14.21 13.84 -12.86
CA ALA A 140 13.55 13.17 -11.75
C ALA A 140 14.41 12.04 -11.22
N ARG A 141 14.48 11.99 -9.90
CA ARG A 141 15.20 10.94 -9.20
C ARG A 141 14.29 9.70 -9.11
N PRO A 142 14.76 8.51 -9.55
CA PRO A 142 14.01 7.28 -9.37
C PRO A 142 13.78 6.99 -7.88
N PHE A 143 12.68 6.30 -7.58
CA PHE A 143 12.24 6.05 -6.22
C PHE A 143 11.65 4.65 -6.07
N TRP A 144 11.50 4.21 -4.83
CA TRP A 144 10.64 3.11 -4.43
C TRP A 144 9.43 3.66 -3.70
N LEU A 145 8.26 3.23 -4.14
CA LEU A 145 7.02 3.31 -3.38
C LEU A 145 6.93 2.08 -2.47
N THR A 146 6.80 2.28 -1.17
CA THR A 146 6.81 1.21 -0.16
C THR A 146 5.52 1.17 0.62
N PHE A 147 4.98 -0.02 0.81
CA PHE A 147 3.79 -0.33 1.60
C PHE A 147 4.24 -1.13 2.85
N VAL A 148 3.72 -0.80 4.04
CA VAL A 148 4.16 -1.47 5.29
C VAL A 148 3.06 -2.11 6.12
N ASP A 149 1.79 -1.88 5.79
CA ASP A 149 0.63 -2.43 6.50
C ASP A 149 -0.14 -3.28 5.49
N PHE A 150 -0.41 -4.53 5.81
CA PHE A 150 -1.17 -5.45 4.96
C PHE A 150 -2.24 -6.22 5.74
N GLY A 151 -2.74 -5.62 6.83
CA GLY A 151 -3.83 -6.17 7.64
C GLY A 151 -5.12 -6.32 6.83
N MET A 152 -5.45 -5.29 6.04
CA MET A 152 -6.63 -5.29 5.18
C MET A 152 -6.29 -5.62 3.73
N VAL A 153 -6.81 -6.75 3.25
CA VAL A 153 -6.74 -7.16 1.85
C VAL A 153 -8.13 -7.52 1.32
N GLY A 154 -8.34 -7.26 0.04
CA GLY A 154 -9.56 -7.59 -0.66
C GLY A 154 -9.32 -8.54 -1.82
N HIS A 155 -10.38 -9.25 -2.20
CA HIS A 155 -10.39 -10.14 -3.35
C HIS A 155 -11.51 -9.75 -4.31
N VAL A 156 -11.22 -9.73 -5.60
CA VAL A 156 -12.23 -9.61 -6.65
C VAL A 156 -12.59 -11.02 -7.12
N PRO A 157 -13.83 -11.49 -6.90
CA PRO A 157 -14.27 -12.77 -7.43
C PRO A 157 -14.24 -12.76 -8.98
N ASP A 158 -13.90 -13.89 -9.58
CA ASP A 158 -13.98 -14.15 -11.03
C ASP A 158 -12.97 -13.40 -11.94
N LEU A 159 -11.79 -13.05 -11.42
CA LEU A 159 -10.58 -12.73 -12.19
C LEU A 159 -9.58 -13.89 -12.15
#